data_AF-W5SSX0-F1
#
_entry.id   AF-W5SSX0-F1
#
_cell.length_a   1.000
_cell.length_b   1.000
_cell.length_c   1.000
_cell.angle_alpha   90.00
_cell.angle_beta   90.00
_cell.angle_gamma   90.00
#
_symmetry.space_group_name_H-M   'P 1'
#
loop_
_entity.id
_entity.type
_entity.pdbx_description
1 polymer ?
#
loop_
_entity_poly.entity_id
_entity_poly.type
_entity_poly.pdbx_seq_one_letter_code
_entity_poly.pdbx_strand_id
1 'polypeptide(L)'
;MKRITFCALLMTLFLLLSCGSGSAKAEDPQSRFLKSVISLSNDFLNVFTSLSDMVGGVLGFDTNTKKSDVGNYFKKVHDTLSSTKEALNKIVADMKSDNNPNASAVETAVTNLVTTTLDKIIEGASEAVKGAEGNEPIGNVAEPAAGAGVAAGSDAVKSLSEG
;
A
#
# COMPACT_ATOMS: atom_id res chain seq x y z
N MET A 1 10.91 -6.75 20.71
CA MET A 1 10.95 -6.08 19.39
C MET A 1 10.03 -4.86 19.46
N LYS A 2 10.58 -3.65 19.32
CA LYS A 2 9.77 -2.41 19.33
C LYS A 2 8.86 -2.42 18.12
N ARG A 3 7.55 -2.52 18.32
CA ARG A 3 6.54 -2.29 17.27
C ARG A 3 6.59 -0.81 16.91
N ILE A 4 7.42 -0.44 15.95
CA ILE A 4 7.33 0.90 15.36
C ILE A 4 6.01 0.88 14.58
N THR A 5 5.02 1.59 15.08
CA THR A 5 3.70 1.67 14.44
C THR A 5 3.88 2.24 13.03
N PHE A 6 3.19 1.68 12.04
CA PHE A 6 3.18 2.16 10.65
C PHE A 6 3.07 3.69 10.55
N CYS A 7 2.22 4.30 11.38
CA CYS A 7 2.05 5.75 11.47
C CYS A 7 3.35 6.49 11.84
N ALA A 8 4.20 5.93 12.70
CA ALA A 8 5.47 6.54 13.08
C ALA A 8 6.49 6.50 11.92
N LEU A 9 6.56 5.39 11.17
CA LEU A 9 7.38 5.30 9.96
C LEU A 9 6.92 6.30 8.89
N LEU A 10 5.60 6.39 8.71
CA LEU A 10 5.00 7.34 7.78
C LEU A 10 5.31 8.79 8.18
N MET A 11 5.10 9.16 9.45
CA MET A 11 5.43 10.50 9.96
C MET A 11 6.90 10.86 9.74
N THR A 12 7.83 9.93 10.00
CA THR A 12 9.26 10.18 9.77
C THR A 12 9.59 10.38 8.29
N LEU A 13 8.98 9.62 7.38
CA LEU A 13 9.18 9.77 5.94
C LEU A 13 8.72 11.16 5.46
N PHE A 14 7.54 11.61 5.90
CA PHE A 14 6.96 12.90 5.51
C PHE A 14 7.83 14.07 5.98
N LEU A 15 8.41 13.98 7.19
CA LEU A 15 9.33 14.99 7.71
C LEU A 15 10.61 15.09 6.86
N LEU A 16 11.18 13.96 6.44
CA LEU A 16 12.39 13.93 5.60
C LEU A 16 12.15 14.49 4.20
N LEU A 17 10.97 14.22 3.62
CA LEU A 17 10.57 14.78 2.31
C LEU A 17 10.29 16.29 2.40
N SER A 18 9.87 16.79 3.56
CA SER A 18 9.59 18.23 3.77
C SER A 18 10.84 19.08 4.04
N CYS A 19 11.97 18.48 4.42
CA CYS A 19 13.21 19.19 4.75
C CYS A 19 14.09 19.39 3.49
N GLY A 20 13.61 20.14 2.50
CA GLY A 20 14.41 20.50 1.32
C GLY A 20 15.36 21.68 1.63
N SER A 21 16.63 21.40 1.90
CA SER A 21 17.67 22.41 2.15
C SER A 21 18.09 23.15 0.88
N GLY A 22 18.34 24.46 1.03
CA GLY A 22 18.87 25.34 0.01
C GLY A 22 20.39 25.30 -0.16
N SER A 23 20.84 25.94 -1.25
CA SER A 23 22.24 26.21 -1.70
C SER A 23 22.88 25.04 -2.50
N ALA A 24 23.54 25.19 -3.67
CA ALA A 24 24.05 26.35 -4.42
C ALA A 24 24.21 26.05 -5.95
N LYS A 25 24.38 27.13 -6.74
CA LYS A 25 24.59 27.36 -8.21
C LYS A 25 25.24 26.24 -9.06
N ALA A 26 24.99 26.05 -10.38
CA ALA A 26 24.73 26.96 -11.51
C ALA A 26 23.94 26.28 -12.68
N GLU A 27 23.51 27.09 -13.68
CA GLU A 27 22.39 26.93 -14.66
C GLU A 27 21.02 27.13 -14.03
N ASP A 28 20.27 28.18 -14.47
CA ASP A 28 19.11 28.80 -13.79
C ASP A 28 18.56 27.97 -12.61
N PRO A 29 19.29 27.98 -11.47
CA PRO A 29 19.23 26.91 -10.50
C PRO A 29 17.90 26.94 -9.76
N GLN A 30 17.23 28.10 -9.77
CA GLN A 30 15.88 28.24 -9.26
C GLN A 30 14.87 27.49 -10.12
N SER A 31 14.86 27.60 -11.45
CA SER A 31 13.85 26.90 -12.26
C SER A 31 14.05 25.38 -12.27
N ARG A 32 15.30 24.91 -12.25
CA ARG A 32 15.62 23.48 -12.12
C ARG A 32 15.28 22.94 -10.73
N PHE A 33 15.66 23.65 -9.67
CA PHE A 33 15.28 23.29 -8.30
C PHE A 33 13.76 23.29 -8.09
N LEU A 34 13.06 24.31 -8.56
CA LEU A 34 11.60 24.38 -8.48
C LEU A 34 10.94 23.25 -9.25
N LYS A 35 11.47 22.86 -10.41
CA LYS A 35 10.98 21.69 -11.16
C LYS A 35 11.17 20.39 -10.39
N SER A 36 12.34 20.14 -9.79
CA SER A 36 12.58 18.96 -8.95
C SER A 36 11.66 18.93 -7.72
N VAL A 37 11.46 20.08 -7.05
CA VAL A 37 10.54 20.19 -5.92
C VAL A 37 9.09 19.93 -6.34
N ILE A 38 8.66 20.49 -7.48
CA ILE A 38 7.30 20.28 -8.01
C ILE A 38 7.10 18.80 -8.37
N SER A 39 8.05 18.19 -9.08
CA SER A 39 7.98 16.77 -9.43
C SER A 39 7.89 15.88 -8.19
N LEU A 40 8.80 16.09 -7.23
CA LEU A 40 8.82 15.34 -5.97
C LEU A 40 7.52 15.51 -5.18
N SER A 41 6.98 16.74 -5.13
CA SER A 41 5.70 17.01 -4.46
C SER A 41 4.53 16.31 -5.14
N ASN A 42 4.51 16.22 -6.47
CA ASN A 42 3.48 15.50 -7.22
C ASN A 42 3.59 13.99 -6.99
N ASP A 43 4.80 13.43 -7.03
CA ASP A 43 5.01 11.99 -6.79
C ASP A 43 4.60 11.60 -5.36
N PHE A 44 4.93 12.44 -4.39
CA PHE A 44 4.48 12.26 -3.02
C PHE A 44 2.96 12.39 -2.87
N LEU A 45 2.33 13.38 -3.50
CA LEU A 45 0.87 13.50 -3.48
C LEU A 45 0.21 12.27 -4.08
N ASN A 46 0.74 11.74 -5.18
CA ASN A 46 0.25 10.50 -5.80
C ASN A 46 0.32 9.30 -4.84
N VAL A 47 1.40 9.18 -4.05
CA VAL A 47 1.50 8.18 -2.98
C VAL A 47 0.44 8.39 -1.90
N PHE A 48 0.28 9.64 -1.45
CA PHE A 48 -0.68 9.96 -0.39
C PHE A 48 -2.13 9.75 -0.84
N THR A 49 -2.49 10.15 -2.05
CA THR A 49 -3.83 9.95 -2.62
C THR A 49 -4.13 8.48 -2.80
N SER A 50 -3.17 7.69 -3.31
CA SER A 50 -3.35 6.24 -3.46
C SER A 50 -3.62 5.56 -2.11
N LEU A 51 -2.84 5.91 -1.07
CA LEU A 51 -3.06 5.39 0.27
C LEU A 51 -4.40 5.86 0.87
N SER A 52 -4.79 7.11 0.62
CA SER A 52 -6.08 7.66 1.05
C SER A 52 -7.27 6.94 0.39
N ASP A 53 -7.19 6.65 -0.90
CA ASP A 53 -8.23 5.93 -1.66
C ASP A 53 -8.36 4.46 -1.20
N MET A 54 -7.27 3.88 -0.68
CA MET A 54 -7.30 2.57 -0.01
C MET A 54 -8.05 2.67 1.33
N VAL A 55 -7.71 3.63 2.18
CA VAL A 55 -8.34 3.81 3.51
C VAL A 55 -9.82 4.20 3.40
N GLY A 56 -10.19 4.98 2.38
CA GLY A 56 -11.58 5.34 2.10
C GLY A 56 -12.41 4.18 1.53
N GLY A 57 -11.76 3.16 0.97
CA GLY A 57 -12.41 1.97 0.43
C GLY A 57 -12.67 0.92 1.50
N VAL A 58 -13.49 1.22 2.51
CA VAL A 58 -13.86 0.23 3.54
C VAL A 58 -14.73 -0.86 2.91
N LEU A 59 -14.42 -2.13 3.19
CA LEU A 59 -15.27 -3.26 2.85
C LEU A 59 -16.60 -3.13 3.61
N GLY A 60 -17.64 -2.65 2.92
CA GLY A 60 -18.99 -2.59 3.45
C GLY A 60 -19.65 -3.96 3.34
N PHE A 61 -19.98 -4.56 4.48
CA PHE A 61 -20.73 -5.82 4.51
C PHE A 61 -22.23 -5.55 4.52
N ASP A 62 -22.94 -6.18 3.60
CA ASP A 62 -24.40 -6.28 3.57
C ASP A 62 -24.84 -7.71 3.26
N THR A 63 -26.16 -7.94 3.16
CA THR A 63 -26.72 -9.28 2.93
C THR A 63 -26.41 -9.87 1.56
N ASN A 64 -25.98 -9.04 0.61
CA ASN A 64 -25.67 -9.41 -0.76
C ASN A 64 -24.16 -9.49 -1.03
N THR A 65 -23.32 -9.11 -0.06
CA THR A 65 -21.87 -9.18 -0.19
C THR A 65 -21.43 -10.62 -0.48
N LYS A 66 -20.73 -10.79 -1.59
CA LYS A 66 -20.21 -12.08 -2.04
C LYS A 66 -18.83 -12.33 -1.45
N LYS A 67 -18.41 -13.59 -1.38
CA LYS A 67 -17.03 -13.92 -1.01
C LYS A 67 -16.02 -13.27 -1.98
N SER A 68 -16.38 -13.14 -3.26
CA SER A 68 -15.59 -12.44 -4.28
C SER A 68 -15.37 -10.96 -3.99
N ASP A 69 -16.30 -10.31 -3.27
CA ASP A 69 -16.14 -8.90 -2.89
C ASP A 69 -15.06 -8.74 -1.82
N VAL A 70 -14.89 -9.74 -0.96
CA VAL A 70 -13.77 -9.83 -0.01
C VAL A 70 -12.45 -9.97 -0.77
N GLY A 71 -12.41 -10.81 -1.80
CA GLY A 71 -11.24 -10.96 -2.68
C GLY A 71 -10.89 -9.68 -3.42
N ASN A 72 -11.90 -8.98 -3.94
CA ASN A 72 -11.74 -7.69 -4.60
C ASN A 72 -11.16 -6.62 -3.65
N TYR A 73 -11.58 -6.63 -2.38
CA TYR A 73 -11.01 -5.72 -1.38
C TYR A 73 -9.53 -5.98 -1.14
N PHE A 74 -9.14 -7.23 -0.86
CA PHE A 74 -7.72 -7.57 -0.65
C PHE A 74 -6.88 -7.34 -1.90
N LYS A 75 -7.44 -7.57 -3.09
CA LYS A 75 -6.79 -7.23 -4.36
C LYS A 75 -6.55 -5.72 -4.48
N LYS A 76 -7.54 -4.89 -4.13
CA LYS A 76 -7.37 -3.43 -4.13
C LYS A 76 -6.25 -3.00 -3.17
N VAL A 77 -6.19 -3.60 -1.97
CA VAL A 77 -5.11 -3.35 -1.00
C VAL A 77 -3.75 -3.74 -1.59
N HIS A 78 -3.64 -4.95 -2.13
CA HIS A 78 -2.42 -5.45 -2.79
C HIS A 78 -1.94 -4.50 -3.89
N ASP A 79 -2.81 -4.15 -4.83
CA ASP A 79 -2.47 -3.36 -6.01
C ASP A 79 -2.07 -1.93 -5.60
N THR A 80 -2.78 -1.34 -4.64
CA THR A 80 -2.49 0.02 -4.16
C THR A 80 -1.15 0.09 -3.43
N LEU A 81 -0.86 -0.88 -2.56
CA LEU A 81 0.41 -0.90 -1.83
C LEU A 81 1.58 -1.26 -2.73
N SER A 82 1.38 -2.10 -3.73
CA SER A 82 2.38 -2.39 -4.77
C SER A 82 2.73 -1.13 -5.56
N SER A 83 1.71 -0.40 -6.03
CA SER A 83 1.92 0.89 -6.71
C SER A 83 2.59 1.92 -5.81
N THR A 84 2.24 1.97 -4.52
CA THR A 84 2.86 2.87 -3.55
C THR A 84 4.34 2.54 -3.34
N LYS A 85 4.69 1.26 -3.21
CA LYS A 85 6.08 0.79 -3.11
C LYS A 85 6.91 1.23 -4.32
N GLU A 86 6.37 1.05 -5.52
CA GLU A 86 7.03 1.47 -6.77
C GLU A 86 7.25 3.00 -6.81
N ALA A 87 6.23 3.78 -6.46
CA ALA A 87 6.32 5.24 -6.42
C ALA A 87 7.33 5.74 -5.38
N LEU A 88 7.39 5.14 -4.19
CA LEU A 88 8.38 5.47 -3.17
C LEU A 88 9.82 5.18 -3.64
N ASN A 89 10.04 4.05 -4.32
CA ASN A 89 11.34 3.72 -4.90
C ASN A 89 11.74 4.68 -6.02
N LYS A 90 10.76 5.11 -6.85
CA LYS A 90 10.96 6.15 -7.85
C LYS A 90 11.38 7.48 -7.22
N ILE A 91 10.71 7.92 -6.15
CA ILE A 91 11.08 9.12 -5.39
C ILE A 91 12.54 9.07 -4.93
N VAL A 92 12.97 7.93 -4.37
CA VAL A 92 14.38 7.74 -3.95
C VAL A 92 15.33 7.87 -5.14
N ALA A 93 15.00 7.26 -6.27
CA ALA A 93 15.83 7.33 -7.48
C ALA A 93 15.93 8.76 -8.03
N ASP A 94 14.80 9.48 -8.09
CA ASP A 94 14.73 10.86 -8.58
C ASP A 94 15.52 11.79 -7.65
N MET A 95 15.37 11.64 -6.32
CA MET A 95 16.17 12.38 -5.33
C MET A 95 17.68 12.15 -5.47
N LYS A 96 18.11 10.91 -5.78
CA LYS A 96 19.52 10.62 -6.04
C LYS A 96 20.00 11.29 -7.32
N SER A 97 19.19 11.25 -8.39
CA SER A 97 19.53 11.86 -9.68
C SER A 97 19.66 13.38 -9.59
N ASP A 98 18.88 14.00 -8.70
CA ASP A 98 18.88 15.44 -8.44
C ASP A 98 19.93 15.88 -7.40
N ASN A 99 20.80 14.97 -6.96
CA ASN A 99 21.79 15.22 -5.90
C ASN A 99 21.17 15.81 -4.62
N ASN A 100 19.98 15.34 -4.25
CA ASN A 100 19.29 15.82 -3.07
C ASN A 100 20.08 15.40 -1.81
N PRO A 101 20.42 16.34 -0.90
CA PRO A 101 21.22 16.05 0.30
C PRO A 101 20.55 15.07 1.26
N ASN A 102 19.23 14.90 1.19
CA ASN A 102 18.48 13.95 2.02
C ASN A 102 18.24 12.59 1.35
N ALA A 103 18.71 12.36 0.11
CA ALA A 103 18.42 11.14 -0.63
C ALA A 103 18.79 9.86 0.14
N SER A 104 19.91 9.86 0.86
CA SER A 104 20.36 8.71 1.68
C SER A 104 19.45 8.45 2.89
N ALA A 105 19.00 9.51 3.56
CA ALA A 105 18.08 9.38 4.69
C ALA A 105 16.70 8.90 4.22
N VAL A 106 16.21 9.42 3.10
CA VAL A 106 14.94 8.99 2.50
C VAL A 106 15.02 7.55 2.00
N GLU A 107 16.10 7.16 1.34
CA GLU A 107 16.32 5.76 0.93
C GLU A 107 16.23 4.80 2.11
N THR A 108 16.88 5.14 3.23
CA THR A 108 16.86 4.33 4.45
C THR A 108 15.44 4.22 5.00
N ALA A 109 14.71 5.34 5.07
CA ALA A 109 13.34 5.36 5.56
C ALA A 109 12.38 4.58 4.66
N VAL A 110 12.50 4.74 3.33
CA VAL A 110 11.70 4.02 2.33
C VAL A 110 11.99 2.53 2.38
N THR A 111 13.26 2.13 2.39
CA THR A 111 13.65 0.72 2.47
C THR A 111 13.08 0.07 3.73
N ASN A 112 13.16 0.77 4.88
CA ASN A 112 12.61 0.28 6.13
C ASN A 112 11.07 0.18 6.07
N LEU A 113 10.38 1.19 5.54
CA LEU A 113 8.91 1.16 5.39
C LEU A 113 8.45 0.02 4.48
N VAL A 114 9.13 -0.16 3.34
CA VAL A 114 8.84 -1.21 2.37
C VAL A 114 9.04 -2.59 2.98
N THR A 115 10.27 -2.89 3.44
CA THR A 115 10.64 -4.24 3.87
C THR A 115 9.98 -4.67 5.18
N THR A 116 9.75 -3.74 6.10
CA THR A 116 9.17 -4.10 7.41
C THR A 116 7.66 -4.11 7.40
N THR A 117 7.03 -3.37 6.49
CA THR A 117 5.58 -3.14 6.50
C THR A 117 4.91 -3.40 5.15
N LEU A 118 5.25 -2.67 4.08
CA LEU A 118 4.50 -2.78 2.82
C LEU A 118 4.60 -4.18 2.21
N ASP A 119 5.80 -4.76 2.17
CA ASP A 119 6.01 -6.10 1.62
C ASP A 119 5.17 -7.16 2.35
N LYS A 120 5.09 -7.07 3.68
CA LYS A 120 4.30 -8.01 4.49
C LYS A 120 2.80 -7.87 4.25
N ILE A 121 2.31 -6.64 4.09
CA ILE A 121 0.89 -6.41 3.81
C ILE A 121 0.55 -6.84 2.38
N ILE A 122 1.45 -6.60 1.41
CA ILE A 122 1.30 -7.06 0.03
C ILE A 122 1.26 -8.60 -0.02
N GLU A 123 2.18 -9.26 0.68
CA GLU A 123 2.21 -10.73 0.79
C GLU A 123 0.92 -11.28 1.43
N GLY A 124 0.51 -10.72 2.57
CA GLY A 124 -0.72 -11.14 3.26
C GLY A 124 -1.98 -10.91 2.42
N ALA A 125 -2.10 -9.74 1.76
CA ALA A 125 -3.21 -9.45 0.86
C ALA A 125 -3.22 -10.40 -0.35
N SER A 126 -2.07 -10.73 -0.92
CA SER A 126 -1.94 -11.69 -2.01
C SER A 126 -2.39 -13.09 -1.60
N GLU A 127 -2.07 -13.51 -0.36
CA GLU A 127 -2.53 -14.78 0.19
C GLU A 127 -4.04 -14.77 0.45
N ALA A 128 -4.57 -13.71 1.07
CA ALA A 128 -5.99 -13.58 1.37
C ALA A 128 -6.88 -13.60 0.11
N VAL A 129 -6.41 -13.02 -1.01
CA VAL A 129 -7.12 -13.06 -2.30
C VAL A 129 -7.42 -14.49 -2.74
N LYS A 130 -6.49 -15.43 -2.55
CA LYS A 130 -6.64 -16.84 -2.98
C LYS A 130 -7.78 -17.55 -2.25
N GLY A 131 -8.12 -17.11 -1.04
CA GLY A 131 -9.19 -17.70 -0.25
C GLY A 131 -10.57 -17.09 -0.48
N ALA A 132 -10.70 -16.07 -1.30
CA ALA A 132 -11.91 -15.26 -1.45
C ALA A 132 -12.49 -15.26 -2.88
N GLU A 133 -12.50 -16.42 -3.56
CA GLU A 133 -12.95 -16.55 -4.96
C GLU A 133 -14.44 -16.92 -5.13
N GLY A 134 -15.19 -17.14 -4.03
CA GLY A 134 -16.57 -17.63 -4.09
C GLY A 134 -17.61 -16.60 -4.54
N ASN A 135 -18.64 -17.04 -5.25
CA ASN A 135 -19.71 -16.14 -5.74
C ASN A 135 -20.93 -16.08 -4.80
N GLU A 136 -20.98 -16.97 -3.82
CA GLU A 136 -22.04 -17.05 -2.84
C GLU A 136 -21.95 -15.90 -1.83
N PRO A 137 -23.09 -15.50 -1.25
CA PRO A 137 -23.09 -14.56 -0.14
C PRO A 137 -22.19 -15.05 1.00
N ILE A 138 -21.56 -14.11 1.71
CA ILE A 138 -20.75 -14.45 2.90
C ILE A 138 -21.57 -15.15 4.00
N GLY A 139 -22.87 -14.86 4.07
CA GLY A 139 -23.83 -15.48 4.98
C GLY A 139 -24.71 -16.54 4.32
N ASN A 140 -24.22 -17.23 3.28
CA ASN A 140 -25.02 -18.21 2.55
C ASN A 140 -25.56 -19.32 3.46
N VAL A 141 -26.88 -19.52 3.45
CA VAL A 141 -27.56 -20.61 4.14
C VAL A 141 -28.11 -21.55 3.08
N ALA A 142 -27.64 -22.81 3.08
CA ALA A 142 -28.10 -23.79 2.13
C ALA A 142 -29.57 -24.17 2.36
N GLU A 143 -30.32 -24.42 1.29
CA GLU A 143 -31.71 -24.88 1.40
C GLU A 143 -31.78 -26.28 2.05
N PRO A 144 -32.85 -26.60 2.79
CA PRO A 144 -32.96 -27.85 3.57
C PRO A 144 -32.98 -29.17 2.78
N ALA A 145 -32.83 -29.15 1.45
CA ALA A 145 -32.88 -30.36 0.62
C ALA A 145 -31.51 -31.09 0.58
N ALA A 146 -31.57 -32.42 0.48
CA ALA A 146 -30.48 -33.38 0.69
C ALA A 146 -29.14 -32.96 0.04
N GLY A 147 -28.22 -32.45 0.87
CA GLY A 147 -26.92 -31.92 0.44
C GLY A 147 -26.51 -30.59 1.10
N ALA A 148 -27.35 -30.03 1.97
CA ALA A 148 -27.21 -28.71 2.60
C ALA A 148 -25.95 -28.45 3.47
N GLY A 149 -25.01 -29.39 3.56
CA GLY A 149 -23.77 -29.25 4.31
C GLY A 149 -22.56 -29.48 3.43
N VAL A 150 -22.13 -28.45 2.71
CA VAL A 150 -20.83 -28.47 2.02
C VAL A 150 -19.79 -27.96 3.01
N ALA A 151 -18.73 -28.75 3.24
CA ALA A 151 -17.61 -28.29 4.03
C ALA A 151 -16.99 -27.05 3.37
N ALA A 152 -16.57 -26.07 4.18
CA ALA A 152 -15.81 -24.95 3.66
C ALA A 152 -14.52 -25.45 2.99
N GLY A 153 -14.09 -24.78 1.92
CA GLY A 153 -12.82 -25.09 1.27
C GLY A 153 -11.67 -24.88 2.26
N SER A 154 -11.05 -25.96 2.72
CA SER A 154 -10.01 -25.92 3.75
C SER A 154 -8.85 -25.00 3.37
N ASP A 155 -8.44 -25.05 2.09
CA ASP A 155 -7.35 -24.21 1.57
C ASP A 155 -7.75 -22.74 1.54
N ALA A 156 -8.99 -22.43 1.14
CA ALA A 156 -9.49 -21.07 1.12
C ALA A 156 -9.56 -20.46 2.53
N VAL A 157 -10.04 -21.22 3.52
CA VAL A 157 -10.06 -20.79 4.93
C VAL A 157 -8.64 -20.58 5.45
N LYS A 158 -7.70 -21.47 5.12
CA LYS A 158 -6.31 -21.36 5.53
C LYS A 158 -5.67 -20.09 4.96
N SER A 159 -5.78 -19.85 3.65
CA SER A 159 -5.25 -18.65 2.99
C SER A 159 -5.81 -17.36 3.58
N LEU A 160 -7.12 -17.30 3.88
CA LEU A 160 -7.72 -16.14 4.55
C LEU A 160 -7.26 -15.92 6.00
N SER A 161 -6.90 -16.98 6.70
CA SER A 161 -6.46 -16.90 8.10
C SER A 161 -4.97 -16.58 8.27
N GLU A 162 -4.17 -16.96 7.27
CA GLU A 162 -2.71 -16.80 7.29
C GLU A 162 -2.25 -15.52 6.59
N GLY A 163 -3.05 -14.99 5.65
CA GLY A 163 -2.84 -13.67 5.03
C GLY A 163 -3.17 -12.50 5.95
#